data_AF-A0A8A1MEY4-F1
#
_entry.id   AF-A0A8A1MEY4-F1
#
_cell.length_a   1.000
_cell.length_b   1.000
_cell.length_c   1.000
_cell.angle_alpha   90.00
_cell.angle_beta   90.00
_cell.angle_gamma   90.00
#
_symmetry.space_group_name_H-M   'P 1'
#
loop_
_entity.id
_entity.type
_entity.pdbx_description
1 polymer ?
#
loop_
_entity_poly.entity_id
_entity_poly.type
_entity_poly.pdbx_seq_one_letter_code
_entity_poly.pdbx_strand_id
1 'polypeptide(L)'
;MESDQDSQLSESKRATLNILDMFDHGVVRLIEGFDIDRPFNVISLSPALHTLFGGFEIFFEPVPSQLHTYQVKPFLPEIFPDLPVARTLYPSADCTIDEPLPRFFAIHSAIARILHLSEAGEYIDTILRDLENVGGHGDGSTELGRLVMLRLSDWVDVKC
;
A
#
# COMPACT_ATOMS: atom_id res chain seq x y z
N MET A 1 -19.15 -3.27 24.46
CA MET A 1 -17.95 -3.73 23.74
C MET A 1 -17.80 -3.09 22.36
N GLU A 2 -18.87 -2.65 21.69
CA GLU A 2 -18.80 -1.87 20.43
C GLU A 2 -18.06 -0.52 20.53
N SER A 3 -18.15 0.19 21.66
CA SER A 3 -17.58 1.55 21.79
C SER A 3 -16.04 1.61 21.78
N ASP A 4 -15.37 0.58 22.29
CA ASP A 4 -13.91 0.56 22.40
C ASP A 4 -13.25 0.18 21.08
N GLN A 5 -13.87 -0.69 20.27
CA GLN A 5 -13.36 -1.07 18.96
C GLN A 5 -13.48 0.09 17.95
N ASP A 6 -14.62 0.80 17.95
CA ASP A 6 -14.82 1.97 17.07
C ASP A 6 -13.87 3.12 17.40
N SER A 7 -13.60 3.34 18.70
CA SER A 7 -12.64 4.37 19.13
C SER A 7 -11.20 4.00 18.76
N GLN A 8 -10.77 2.75 18.97
CA GLN A 8 -9.46 2.26 18.56
C GLN A 8 -9.26 2.27 17.04
N LEU A 9 -10.28 1.90 16.27
CA LEU A 9 -10.26 1.99 14.80
C LEU A 9 -10.07 3.45 14.34
N SER A 10 -10.70 4.41 15.04
CA SER A 10 -10.56 5.84 14.72
C SER A 10 -9.16 6.39 15.02
N GLU A 11 -8.52 5.94 16.11
CA GLU A 11 -7.15 6.34 16.45
C GLU A 11 -6.12 5.74 15.50
N SER A 12 -6.29 4.46 15.17
CA SER A 12 -5.43 3.74 14.23
C SER A 12 -5.47 4.39 12.86
N LYS A 13 -6.67 4.67 12.35
CA LYS A 13 -6.85 5.42 11.10
C LYS A 13 -6.12 6.76 11.12
N ARG A 14 -6.25 7.53 12.20
CA ARG A 14 -5.58 8.83 12.34
C ARG A 14 -4.05 8.69 12.33
N ALA A 15 -3.50 7.66 12.98
CA ALA A 15 -2.08 7.38 12.94
C ALA A 15 -1.61 6.97 11.54
N THR A 16 -2.39 6.16 10.81
CA THR A 16 -2.10 5.81 9.40
C THR A 16 -1.97 7.06 8.55
N LEU A 17 -2.96 7.96 8.65
CA LEU A 17 -2.98 9.20 7.87
C LEU A 17 -1.79 10.09 8.21
N ASN A 18 -1.43 10.22 9.49
CA ASN A 18 -0.23 10.97 9.89
C ASN A 18 1.05 10.37 9.31
N ILE A 19 1.21 9.05 9.33
CA ILE A 19 2.37 8.37 8.76
C ILE A 19 2.43 8.58 7.24
N LEU A 20 1.31 8.47 6.54
CA LEU A 20 1.24 8.73 5.10
C LEU A 20 1.58 10.19 4.76
N ASP A 21 1.09 11.14 5.55
CA ASP A 21 1.43 12.56 5.41
C ASP A 21 2.93 12.85 5.69
N MET A 22 3.55 12.08 6.59
CA MET A 22 5.00 12.14 6.81
C MET A 22 5.81 11.65 5.60
N PHE A 23 5.34 10.61 4.89
CA PHE A 23 5.99 10.13 3.67
C PHE A 23 5.83 11.12 2.51
N ASP A 24 4.65 11.71 2.39
CA ASP A 24 4.29 12.58 1.28
C ASP A 24 3.25 13.62 1.72
N HIS A 25 3.72 14.82 2.07
CA HIS A 25 2.88 15.85 2.66
C HIS A 25 1.69 16.23 1.75
N GLY A 26 0.49 16.25 2.32
CA GLY A 26 -0.76 16.55 1.64
C GLY A 26 -1.39 15.35 0.93
N VAL A 27 -0.78 14.15 0.97
CA VAL A 27 -1.38 12.95 0.35
C VAL A 27 -2.71 12.57 0.98
N VAL A 28 -2.90 12.87 2.26
CA VAL A 28 -4.14 12.59 3.00
C VAL A 28 -5.36 13.13 2.26
N ARG A 29 -5.25 14.32 1.64
CA ARG A 29 -6.34 14.94 0.87
C ARG A 29 -6.71 14.17 -0.40
N LEU A 30 -5.83 13.29 -0.89
CA LEU A 30 -6.02 12.49 -2.10
C LEU A 30 -6.57 11.09 -1.79
N ILE A 31 -6.55 10.67 -0.52
CA ILE A 31 -6.98 9.35 -0.07
C ILE A 31 -8.14 9.41 0.93
N GLU A 32 -8.55 10.62 1.34
CA GLU A 32 -9.74 10.82 2.16
C GLU A 32 -10.96 11.17 1.31
N GLY A 33 -12.11 10.60 1.68
CA GLY A 33 -13.39 10.90 1.05
C GLY A 33 -13.54 10.24 -0.33
N PHE A 34 -14.28 10.89 -1.22
CA PHE A 34 -14.64 10.35 -2.53
C PHE A 34 -13.45 10.25 -3.51
N ASP A 35 -12.32 10.88 -3.18
CA ASP A 35 -11.15 10.92 -4.04
C ASP A 35 -10.31 9.62 -3.99
N ILE A 36 -10.53 8.74 -2.99
CA ILE A 36 -9.77 7.49 -2.83
C ILE A 36 -9.95 6.51 -3.99
N ASP A 37 -11.17 6.42 -4.53
CA ASP A 37 -11.54 5.49 -5.61
C ASP A 37 -11.33 6.09 -7.00
N ARG A 38 -10.66 7.25 -7.09
CA ARG A 38 -10.44 7.89 -8.38
C ARG A 38 -9.39 7.15 -9.20
N PRO A 39 -9.48 7.20 -10.54
CA PRO A 39 -8.60 6.43 -11.41
C PRO A 39 -7.11 6.73 -11.21
N PHE A 40 -6.78 7.91 -10.68
CA PHE A 40 -5.41 8.29 -10.36
C PHE A 40 -4.77 7.46 -9.22
N ASN A 41 -5.57 6.68 -8.49
CA ASN A 41 -5.12 5.75 -7.44
C ASN A 41 -5.35 4.29 -7.85
N VAL A 42 -5.67 4.03 -9.13
CA VAL A 42 -6.03 2.70 -9.62
C VAL A 42 -5.03 2.24 -10.67
N ILE A 43 -4.54 1.01 -10.51
CA ILE A 43 -3.74 0.30 -11.53
C ILE A 43 -4.34 -1.07 -11.80
N SER A 44 -4.21 -1.54 -13.04
CA SER A 44 -4.55 -2.92 -13.40
C SER A 44 -3.30 -3.79 -13.41
N LEU A 45 -3.34 -4.89 -12.67
CA LEU A 45 -2.24 -5.84 -12.56
C LEU A 45 -2.73 -7.24 -12.94
N SER A 46 -1.84 -8.07 -13.51
CA SER A 46 -2.10 -9.51 -13.60
C SER A 46 -2.27 -10.08 -12.19
N PRO A 47 -3.04 -11.16 -11.98
CA PRO A 47 -3.29 -11.72 -10.65
C PRO A 47 -2.03 -11.95 -9.80
N ALA A 48 -0.96 -12.49 -10.39
CA ALA A 48 0.30 -12.71 -9.68
C ALA A 48 0.95 -11.40 -9.19
N LEU A 49 1.08 -10.41 -10.09
CA LEU A 49 1.61 -9.08 -9.72
C LEU A 49 0.70 -8.36 -8.72
N HIS A 50 -0.61 -8.56 -8.76
CA HIS A 50 -1.53 -7.98 -7.78
C HIS A 50 -1.24 -8.50 -6.37
N THR A 51 -1.06 -9.81 -6.21
CA THR A 51 -0.67 -10.41 -4.92
C THR A 51 0.66 -9.86 -4.43
N LEU A 52 1.70 -9.86 -5.28
CA LEU A 52 3.03 -9.38 -4.90
C LEU A 52 3.05 -7.87 -4.57
N PHE A 53 2.25 -7.07 -5.28
CA PHE A 53 2.15 -5.64 -5.01
C PHE A 53 1.43 -5.37 -3.68
N GLY A 54 0.36 -6.10 -3.39
CA GLY A 54 -0.36 -6.01 -2.12
C GLY A 54 0.48 -6.44 -0.91
N GLY A 55 1.31 -7.48 -1.08
CA GLY A 55 2.26 -7.97 -0.07
C GLY A 55 3.57 -7.16 0.03
N PHE A 56 3.72 -6.06 -0.70
CA PHE A 56 4.94 -5.25 -0.73
C PHE A 56 6.22 -6.02 -1.16
N GLU A 57 6.07 -7.12 -1.90
CA GLU A 57 7.19 -7.93 -2.41
C GLU A 57 7.81 -7.35 -3.70
N ILE A 58 7.00 -6.58 -4.44
CA ILE A 58 7.43 -5.80 -5.60
C ILE A 58 7.06 -4.33 -5.43
N PHE A 59 7.82 -3.44 -6.06
CA PHE A 59 7.56 -2.00 -6.04
C PHE A 59 7.90 -1.36 -7.39
N PHE A 60 7.38 -0.15 -7.60
CA PHE A 60 7.54 0.60 -8.85
C PHE A 60 8.54 1.74 -8.63
N GLU A 61 9.67 1.70 -9.35
CA GLU A 61 10.64 2.81 -9.39
C GLU A 61 10.48 3.61 -10.68
N PRO A 62 10.38 4.95 -10.62
CA PRO A 62 10.31 5.76 -11.83
C PRO A 62 11.60 5.64 -12.64
N VAL A 63 11.47 5.44 -13.95
CA VAL A 63 12.62 5.46 -14.87
C VAL A 63 12.98 6.91 -15.16
N PRO A 64 14.24 7.34 -14.91
CA PRO A 64 14.65 8.72 -15.15
C PRO A 64 14.35 9.17 -16.58
N SER A 65 13.81 10.37 -16.71
CA SER A 65 13.50 11.00 -18.00
C SER A 65 12.47 10.27 -18.87
N GLN A 66 11.72 9.30 -18.33
CA GLN A 66 10.63 8.63 -19.03
C GLN A 66 9.31 8.82 -18.27
N LEU A 67 8.39 9.55 -18.88
CA LEU A 67 7.10 9.85 -18.27
C LEU A 67 6.26 8.56 -18.15
N HIS A 68 5.54 8.43 -17.03
CA HIS A 68 4.70 7.27 -16.67
C HIS A 68 5.38 5.90 -16.83
N THR A 69 6.71 5.86 -16.82
CA THR A 69 7.46 4.64 -17.03
C THR A 69 8.16 4.25 -15.75
N TYR A 70 7.95 3.00 -15.36
CA TYR A 70 8.41 2.45 -14.10
C TYR A 70 9.13 1.14 -14.33
N GLN A 71 10.19 0.93 -13.54
CA GLN A 71 10.79 -0.38 -13.38
C GLN A 71 10.07 -1.08 -12.22
N VAL A 72 9.37 -2.16 -12.54
CA VAL A 72 8.76 -3.04 -11.53
C VAL A 72 9.86 -3.97 -11.03
N LYS A 73 10.20 -3.85 -9.74
CA LYS A 73 11.34 -4.53 -9.13
C LYS A 73 10.89 -5.38 -7.94
N PRO A 74 11.42 -6.60 -7.78
CA PRO A 74 11.28 -7.38 -6.58
C PRO A 74 12.43 -7.06 -5.60
N PHE A 75 12.27 -7.42 -4.33
CA PHE A 75 13.40 -7.49 -3.41
C PHE A 75 14.27 -8.72 -3.60
N LEU A 76 13.68 -9.82 -4.11
CA LEU A 76 14.35 -11.11 -4.33
C LEU A 76 14.30 -11.52 -5.82
N PRO A 77 15.13 -10.92 -6.69
CA PRO A 77 15.11 -11.20 -8.14
C PRO A 77 15.29 -12.67 -8.51
N GLU A 78 15.97 -13.45 -7.68
CA GLU A 78 16.23 -14.88 -7.90
C GLU A 78 14.95 -15.73 -7.90
N ILE A 79 13.91 -15.26 -7.20
CA ILE A 79 12.61 -15.95 -7.08
C ILE A 79 11.66 -15.54 -8.22
N PHE A 80 11.87 -14.35 -8.80
CA PHE A 80 10.99 -13.76 -9.80
C PHE A 80 11.72 -13.60 -11.14
N PRO A 81 11.83 -14.66 -11.96
CA PRO A 81 12.62 -14.64 -13.19
C PRO A 81 12.10 -13.65 -14.25
N ASP A 82 10.82 -13.29 -14.17
CA ASP A 82 10.19 -12.31 -15.08
C ASP A 82 10.40 -10.85 -14.65
N LEU A 83 11.12 -10.62 -13.54
CA LEU A 83 11.41 -9.30 -12.98
C LEU A 83 12.92 -9.09 -12.78
N PRO A 84 13.43 -7.84 -12.84
CA PRO A 84 12.69 -6.59 -13.02
C PRO A 84 12.27 -6.34 -14.47
N VAL A 85 11.17 -5.61 -14.66
CA VAL A 85 10.65 -5.26 -15.98
C VAL A 85 10.24 -3.80 -16.08
N ALA A 86 10.55 -3.16 -17.22
CA ALA A 86 10.08 -1.80 -17.50
C ALA A 86 8.65 -1.82 -18.06
N ARG A 87 7.79 -0.95 -17.52
CA ARG A 87 6.39 -0.76 -17.96
C ARG A 87 6.05 0.71 -18.02
N THR A 88 5.49 1.13 -19.15
CA THR A 88 4.87 2.44 -19.33
C THR A 88 3.37 2.29 -19.08
N LEU A 89 2.85 3.04 -18.11
CA LEU A 89 1.42 3.13 -17.81
C LEU A 89 0.83 4.20 -18.73
N TYR A 90 0.36 3.80 -19.91
CA TYR A 90 -0.19 4.74 -20.88
C TYR A 90 -1.54 5.30 -20.42
N PRO A 91 -1.82 6.60 -20.62
CA PRO A 91 -3.17 7.10 -20.56
C PRO A 91 -4.06 6.39 -21.59
N SER A 92 -5.35 6.30 -21.29
CA SER A 92 -6.36 5.90 -22.29
C SER A 92 -6.23 6.81 -23.52
N ALA A 93 -6.46 6.27 -24.73
CA ALA A 93 -6.25 6.98 -26.00
C ALA A 93 -7.00 8.33 -26.08
N ASP A 94 -8.08 8.48 -25.32
CA ASP A 94 -8.90 9.69 -25.27
C ASP A 94 -8.57 10.62 -24.07
N CYS A 95 -7.55 10.29 -23.26
CA CYS A 95 -7.20 10.98 -22.01
C CYS A 95 -8.39 11.21 -21.05
N THR A 96 -9.40 10.35 -21.12
CA THR A 96 -10.65 10.46 -20.33
C THR A 96 -10.52 9.91 -18.91
N ILE A 97 -9.44 9.20 -18.62
CA ILE A 97 -9.18 8.54 -17.35
C ILE A 97 -7.95 9.19 -16.74
N ASP A 98 -8.08 9.70 -15.51
CA ASP A 98 -6.95 10.27 -14.77
C ASP A 98 -5.83 9.24 -14.62
N GLU A 99 -4.59 9.66 -14.82
CA GLU A 99 -3.44 8.78 -14.74
C GLU A 99 -3.04 8.47 -13.30
N PRO A 100 -2.51 7.26 -13.03
CA PRO A 100 -1.96 6.91 -11.74
C PRO A 100 -0.90 7.91 -11.27
N LEU A 101 -1.10 8.52 -10.11
CA LEU A 101 -0.18 9.53 -9.60
C LEU A 101 1.16 8.90 -9.19
N PRO A 102 2.30 9.43 -9.66
CA PRO A 102 3.64 8.97 -9.26
C PRO A 102 3.87 8.91 -7.75
N ARG A 103 3.18 9.79 -7.00
CA ARG A 103 3.28 9.90 -5.54
C ARG A 103 2.82 8.63 -4.83
N PHE A 104 1.78 7.95 -5.31
CA PHE A 104 1.31 6.70 -4.69
C PHE A 104 2.32 5.57 -4.85
N PHE A 105 2.96 5.46 -6.03
CA PHE A 105 4.03 4.49 -6.23
C PHE A 105 5.25 4.79 -5.33
N ALA A 106 5.57 6.07 -5.14
CA ALA A 106 6.67 6.48 -4.26
C ALA A 106 6.40 6.11 -2.79
N ILE A 107 5.18 6.34 -2.31
CA ILE A 107 4.75 5.94 -0.95
C ILE A 107 4.79 4.43 -0.80
N HIS A 108 4.19 3.69 -1.75
CA HIS A 108 4.22 2.23 -1.74
C HIS A 108 5.67 1.70 -1.70
N SER A 109 6.55 2.23 -2.55
CA SER A 109 7.95 1.83 -2.59
C SER A 109 8.69 2.14 -1.28
N ALA A 110 8.41 3.29 -0.65
CA ALA A 110 8.99 3.64 0.63
C ALA A 110 8.56 2.66 1.74
N ILE A 111 7.26 2.34 1.81
CA ILE A 111 6.73 1.35 2.75
C ILE A 111 7.36 -0.01 2.48
N ALA A 112 7.34 -0.49 1.23
CA ALA A 112 7.90 -1.77 0.83
C ALA A 112 9.36 -1.92 1.27
N ARG A 113 10.17 -0.88 1.04
CA ARG A 113 11.59 -0.85 1.43
C ARG A 113 11.76 -0.89 2.94
N ILE A 114 10.93 -0.17 3.71
CA ILE A 114 10.98 -0.21 5.17
C ILE A 114 10.63 -1.62 5.67
N LEU A 115 9.56 -2.23 5.15
CA LEU A 115 9.16 -3.57 5.55
C LEU A 115 10.24 -4.61 5.25
N HIS A 116 10.83 -4.55 4.05
CA HIS A 116 11.91 -5.43 3.66
C HIS A 116 13.17 -5.24 4.53
N LEU A 117 13.64 -4.00 4.69
CA LEU A 117 14.87 -3.70 5.45
C LEU A 117 14.73 -3.94 6.95
N SER A 118 13.50 -3.93 7.48
CA SER A 118 13.23 -4.23 8.89
C SER A 118 12.97 -5.72 9.15
N GLU A 119 13.04 -6.58 8.12
CA GLU A 119 12.60 -7.99 8.16
C GLU A 119 11.16 -8.16 8.69
N ALA A 120 10.37 -7.09 8.69
CA ALA A 120 9.02 -7.08 9.22
C ALA A 120 7.99 -7.63 8.22
N GLY A 121 8.41 -7.93 6.98
CA GLY A 121 7.53 -8.49 5.93
C GLY A 121 6.83 -9.77 6.40
N GLU A 122 7.58 -10.79 6.78
CA GLU A 122 7.05 -12.09 7.27
C GLU A 122 6.10 -11.93 8.48
N TYR A 123 6.44 -11.01 9.38
CA TYR A 123 5.63 -10.72 10.55
C TYR A 123 4.30 -10.05 10.16
N ILE A 124 4.33 -9.11 9.22
CA ILE A 124 3.13 -8.42 8.72
C ILE A 124 2.28 -9.35 7.86
N ASP A 125 2.88 -10.20 7.03
CA ASP A 125 2.16 -11.17 6.20
C ASP A 125 1.43 -12.21 7.04
N THR A 126 2.04 -12.63 8.16
CA THR A 126 1.37 -13.50 9.14
C THR A 126 0.13 -12.81 9.70
N ILE A 127 0.27 -11.55 10.10
CA ILE A 127 -0.83 -10.74 10.63
C ILE A 127 -1.93 -10.53 9.57
N LEU A 128 -1.58 -10.20 8.32
CA LEU A 128 -2.52 -10.01 7.22
C LEU A 128 -3.27 -11.30 6.87
N ARG A 129 -2.56 -12.43 6.80
CA ARG A 129 -3.19 -13.74 6.56
C ARG A 129 -4.13 -14.15 7.68
N ASP A 130 -3.77 -13.89 8.93
CA ASP A 130 -4.64 -14.16 10.08
C ASP A 130 -5.89 -13.25 10.05
N LEU A 131 -5.76 -12.05 9.50
CA LEU A 131 -6.84 -11.08 9.34
C LEU A 131 -7.81 -11.45 8.20
N GLU A 132 -7.30 -11.94 7.06
CA GLU A 132 -8.09 -12.48 5.94
C GLU A 132 -8.92 -13.71 6.38
N ASN A 133 -8.36 -14.54 7.27
CA ASN A 133 -9.06 -15.70 7.84
C ASN A 133 -10.16 -15.32 8.85
N VAL A 134 -10.16 -14.08 9.35
CA VAL A 134 -11.10 -13.60 10.37
C VAL A 134 -12.25 -12.77 9.77
N GLY A 135 -12.18 -12.32 8.50
CA GLY A 135 -13.20 -11.43 7.95
C GLY A 135 -13.40 -11.52 6.44
N GLY A 136 -14.21 -12.47 5.98
CA GLY A 136 -14.83 -12.41 4.66
C GLY A 136 -15.97 -11.39 4.63
N HIS A 137 -15.67 -10.11 4.37
CA HIS A 137 -16.66 -9.12 3.94
C HIS A 137 -16.05 -8.21 2.88
N GLY A 138 -16.55 -8.32 1.65
CA GLY A 138 -16.11 -7.54 0.50
C GLY A 138 -16.75 -6.14 0.47
N ASP A 139 -16.20 -5.22 1.24
CA ASP A 139 -16.61 -3.80 1.21
C ASP A 139 -15.51 -2.83 0.74
N GLY A 140 -14.34 -3.33 0.34
CA GLY A 140 -13.31 -2.52 -0.32
C GLY A 140 -12.58 -1.52 0.58
N SER A 141 -12.81 -1.55 1.89
CA SER A 141 -12.01 -0.77 2.85
C SER A 141 -10.59 -1.33 2.91
N THR A 142 -9.61 -0.52 2.53
CA THR A 142 -8.22 -0.96 2.35
C THR A 142 -7.58 -1.41 3.67
N GLU A 143 -6.95 -2.58 3.63
CA GLU A 143 -6.20 -3.31 4.68
C GLU A 143 -5.21 -2.45 5.51
N LEU A 144 -4.83 -1.27 5.01
CA LEU A 144 -3.91 -0.34 5.65
C LEU A 144 -4.42 0.22 7.00
N GLY A 145 -5.74 0.39 7.16
CA GLY A 145 -6.35 0.88 8.40
C GLY A 145 -6.26 -0.14 9.55
N ARG A 146 -6.32 -1.43 9.22
CA ARG A 146 -6.17 -2.54 10.18
C ARG A 146 -4.71 -2.83 10.50
N LEU A 147 -3.81 -2.67 9.52
CA LEU A 147 -2.36 -2.80 9.67
C LEU A 147 -1.79 -1.83 10.72
N VAL A 148 -2.32 -0.60 10.76
CA VAL A 148 -1.94 0.39 11.79
C VAL A 148 -2.55 0.09 13.16
N MET A 149 -3.71 -0.57 13.21
CA MET A 149 -4.35 -0.98 14.47
C MET A 149 -3.51 -1.96 15.27
N LEU A 150 -2.83 -2.90 14.59
CA LEU A 150 -1.93 -3.88 15.22
C LEU A 150 -0.61 -3.24 15.69
N ARG A 151 -0.03 -2.33 14.90
CA ARG A 151 1.22 -1.63 15.27
C ARG A 151 1.07 -0.73 16.51
N LEU A 152 -0.12 -0.19 16.76
CA LEU A 152 -0.35 0.61 17.96
C LEU A 152 -0.67 -0.24 19.18
N SER A 153 -1.43 -1.34 19.03
CA SER A 153 -1.78 -2.21 20.16
C SER A 153 -0.54 -2.90 20.76
N ASP A 154 0.43 -3.31 19.94
CA ASP A 154 1.69 -3.88 20.42
C ASP A 154 2.65 -2.87 21.07
N TRP A 155 2.52 -1.57 20.74
CA TRP A 155 3.29 -0.51 21.41
C TRP A 155 2.75 -0.15 22.80
N VAL A 156 1.44 -0.32 23.04
CA VAL A 156 0.84 -0.03 24.36
C VAL A 156 1.02 -1.18 25.36
N ASP A 157 1.39 -2.38 24.89
CA ASP A 157 1.64 -3.55 25.75
C ASP A 157 3.12 -3.74 26.15
N VAL A 158 4.00 -2.82 25.76
CA VAL A 158 5.31 -2.69 26.42
C VAL A 158 5.13 -1.98 27.77
N LYS A 159 4.57 -2.71 28.74
CA LYS A 159 4.68 -2.35 30.15
C LYS A 159 6.12 -2.61 30.61
N CYS A 160 6.77 -1.55 31.09
CA CYS A 160 7.87 -1.66 32.04
C CYS A 160 7.44 -2.44 33.29
#